data_AF-R6M236-F1
#
_entry.id   AF-R6M236-F1
#
_cell.length_a   1.000
_cell.length_b   1.000
_cell.length_c   1.000
_cell.angle_alpha   90.00
_cell.angle_beta   90.00
_cell.angle_gamma   90.00
#
_symmetry.space_group_name_H-M   'P 1'
#
loop_
_entity.id
_entity.type
_entity.pdbx_description
1 polymer ?
#
loop_
_entity_poly.entity_id
_entity_poly.type
_entity_poly.pdbx_seq_one_letter_code
_entity_poly.pdbx_strand_id
1 'polypeptide(L)'
;MAGDIAKKFYQYFVDNGFKDNFVYGPLHSTGIIEVEAPWAETSSMYPLQPNMTYQADTFISCPTFGVRWEKGIVVTESGCDILSPEIPEVCPELMF
;
A
#
# COMPACT_ATOMS: atom_id res chain seq x y z
N MET A 1 -4.74 -1.22 13.71
CA MET A 1 -4.91 0.21 13.35
C MET A 1 -4.16 0.50 12.06
N ALA A 2 -4.50 1.58 11.35
CA ALA A 2 -3.80 1.95 10.11
C ALA A 2 -2.29 2.15 10.34
N GLY A 3 -1.90 2.77 11.47
CA GLY A 3 -0.48 2.93 11.79
C GLY A 3 0.26 1.64 12.11
N ASP A 4 -0.44 0.56 12.48
CA ASP A 4 0.20 -0.75 12.64
C ASP A 4 0.58 -1.36 11.29
N ILE A 5 -0.20 -1.07 10.24
CA ILE A 5 0.10 -1.51 8.87
C ILE A 5 1.39 -0.81 8.40
N ALA A 6 1.47 0.51 8.55
CA ALA A 6 2.65 1.30 8.20
C ALA A 6 3.92 0.85 8.95
N LYS A 7 3.80 0.58 10.26
CA LYS A 7 4.92 0.07 11.07
C LYS A 7 5.37 -1.30 10.61
N LYS A 8 4.45 -2.24 10.39
CA LYS A 8 4.78 -3.59 9.91
C LYS A 8 5.39 -3.56 8.52
N PHE A 9 4.89 -2.70 7.64
CA PHE A 9 5.44 -2.50 6.31
C PHE A 9 6.88 -1.99 6.38
N TYR A 10 7.16 -0.94 7.15
CA TYR A 10 8.54 -0.47 7.34
C TYR A 10 9.43 -1.53 8.00
N GLN A 11 8.94 -2.23 9.02
CA GLN A 11 9.69 -3.29 9.69
C GLN A 11 10.06 -4.42 8.72
N TYR A 12 9.20 -4.75 7.76
CA TYR A 12 9.51 -5.71 6.70
C TYR A 12 10.72 -5.27 5.85
N PHE A 13 10.87 -3.98 5.52
CA PHE A 13 12.08 -3.49 4.85
C PHE A 13 13.32 -3.64 5.73
N VAL A 14 13.21 -3.35 7.03
CA VAL A 14 14.32 -3.46 7.98
C VAL A 14 14.77 -4.92 8.11
N ASP A 15 13.83 -5.84 8.33
CA ASP A 15 14.10 -7.26 8.56
C ASP A 15 14.76 -7.92 7.33
N ASN A 16 14.50 -7.39 6.14
CA ASN A 16 15.09 -7.86 4.89
C ASN A 16 16.33 -7.07 4.43
N GLY A 17 16.82 -6.11 5.22
CA GLY A 17 18.03 -5.34 4.90
C GLY A 17 17.85 -4.26 3.84
N PHE A 18 16.62 -3.85 3.52
CA PHE A 18 16.28 -2.85 2.50
C PHE A 18 15.81 -1.52 3.08
N LYS A 19 16.10 -1.24 4.36
CA LYS A 19 15.68 0.00 5.04
C LYS A 19 16.05 1.25 4.24
N ASP A 20 17.26 1.31 3.67
CA ASP A 20 17.73 2.51 2.96
C ASP A 20 17.06 2.69 1.58
N ASN A 21 16.31 1.68 1.12
CA ASN A 21 15.52 1.74 -0.11
C ASN A 21 14.07 2.16 0.12
N PHE A 22 13.63 2.23 1.39
CA PHE A 22 12.27 2.63 1.76
C PHE A 22 12.05 4.12 1.48
N VAL A 23 10.93 4.45 0.81
CA VAL A 23 10.61 5.84 0.45
C VAL A 23 9.43 6.40 1.25
N TYR A 24 8.29 5.69 1.30
CA TYR A 24 7.08 6.15 1.96
C TYR A 24 6.15 5.00 2.40
N GLY A 25 5.12 5.35 3.17
CA GLY A 25 4.17 4.42 3.77
C GLY A 25 3.26 3.68 2.76
N PRO A 26 2.63 2.58 3.18
CA PRO A 26 2.06 1.59 2.26
C PRO A 26 0.74 1.97 1.59
N LEU A 27 0.00 2.97 2.12
CA LEU A 27 -1.35 3.28 1.66
C LEU A 27 -1.62 4.80 1.63
N HIS A 28 -2.20 5.26 0.53
CA HIS A 28 -2.91 6.54 0.48
C HIS A 28 -4.36 6.33 0.05
N SER A 29 -5.29 7.05 0.68
CA SER A 29 -6.70 6.97 0.29
C SER A 29 -6.88 7.61 -1.09
N THR A 30 -7.86 7.10 -1.84
CA THR A 30 -8.21 7.59 -3.16
C THR A 30 -9.74 7.61 -3.32
N GLY A 31 -10.23 8.56 -4.10
CA GLY A 31 -11.67 8.73 -4.32
C GLY A 31 -11.93 9.61 -5.52
N ILE A 32 -12.39 10.85 -5.28
CA ILE A 32 -12.59 11.83 -6.37
C ILE A 32 -11.24 12.39 -6.84
N ILE A 33 -10.27 12.46 -5.93
CA ILE A 33 -8.89 12.85 -6.22
C ILE A 33 -7.96 11.66 -5.97
N GLU A 34 -6.83 11.66 -6.67
CA GLU A 34 -5.82 10.58 -6.62
C GLU A 34 -5.32 10.29 -5.20
N VAL A 35 -5.14 11.36 -4.41
CA VAL A 35 -4.63 11.30 -3.05
C VAL A 35 -5.52 12.14 -2.15
N GLU A 36 -6.29 11.47 -1.32
CA GLU A 36 -7.15 12.08 -0.29
C GLU A 36 -6.84 11.51 1.09
N ALA A 37 -7.34 12.17 2.13
CA ALA A 37 -7.27 11.65 3.49
C ALA A 37 -8.27 10.50 3.67
N PRO A 38 -7.95 9.49 4.51
CA PRO A 38 -6.78 9.42 5.39
C PRO A 38 -5.58 8.66 4.78
N TRP A 39 -4.37 8.98 5.25
CA TRP A 39 -3.14 8.22 4.94
C TRP A 39 -2.80 7.21 6.05
N ALA A 40 -2.27 6.05 5.67
CA ALA A 40 -1.77 5.08 6.64
C ALA A 40 -0.31 5.37 6.99
N GLU A 41 -0.10 6.25 7.96
CA GLU A 41 1.21 6.63 8.49
C GLU A 41 1.51 5.92 9.81
N THR A 42 2.79 5.84 10.21
CA THR A 42 3.19 5.19 11.48
C THR A 42 2.57 5.85 12.72
N SER A 43 2.12 7.10 12.61
CA SER A 43 1.40 7.86 13.64
C SER A 43 -0.13 7.73 13.57
N SER A 44 -0.68 7.06 12.56
CA SER A 44 -2.13 6.96 12.35
C SER A 44 -2.82 6.12 13.43
N MET A 45 -3.80 6.72 14.11
CA MET A 45 -4.52 6.14 15.24
C MET A 45 -5.94 5.67 14.90
N TYR A 46 -6.32 5.63 13.62
CA TYR A 46 -7.65 5.23 13.18
C TYR A 46 -7.70 3.74 12.78
N PRO A 47 -8.83 3.06 12.99
CA PRO A 47 -9.09 1.74 12.41
C PRO A 47 -9.47 1.88 10.94
N LEU A 48 -9.08 0.90 10.10
CA LEU A 48 -9.68 0.77 8.78
C LEU A 48 -11.17 0.43 8.93
N GLN A 49 -12.01 0.95 8.04
CA GLN A 49 -13.45 0.71 8.02
C GLN A 49 -13.88 0.23 6.63
N PRO A 50 -14.95 -0.59 6.53
CA PRO A 50 -15.51 -0.98 5.25
C PRO A 50 -15.78 0.22 4.35
N ASN A 51 -15.55 0.06 3.04
CA ASN A 51 -15.66 1.08 2.00
C ASN A 51 -14.59 2.19 2.02
N MET A 52 -13.60 2.14 2.92
CA MET A 52 -12.40 2.95 2.71
C MET A 52 -11.63 2.42 1.51
N THR A 53 -11.30 3.30 0.57
CA THR A 53 -10.62 2.95 -0.68
C THR A 53 -9.21 3.49 -0.65
N TYR A 54 -8.25 2.62 -0.92
CA TYR A 54 -6.83 2.97 -0.91
C TYR A 54 -6.16 2.52 -2.18
N GLN A 55 -5.08 3.20 -2.52
CA GLN A 55 -4.03 2.61 -3.30
C GLN A 55 -3.03 1.95 -2.34
N ALA A 56 -2.85 0.64 -2.48
CA ALA A 56 -1.72 -0.07 -1.89
C ALA A 56 -0.49 0.21 -2.74
N ASP A 57 0.31 1.18 -2.31
CA ASP A 57 1.40 1.76 -3.09
C ASP A 57 2.74 1.43 -2.43
N THR A 58 3.55 0.65 -3.15
CA THR A 58 4.91 0.32 -2.72
C THR A 58 5.89 0.88 -3.73
N PHE A 59 6.80 1.71 -3.23
CA PHE A 59 7.93 2.22 -4.00
C PHE A 59 9.25 1.91 -3.31
N ILE A 60 10.16 1.33 -4.08
CA ILE A 60 11.52 1.02 -3.67
C ILE A 60 12.47 1.84 -4.55
N SER A 61 13.36 2.61 -3.91
CA SER A 61 14.36 3.40 -4.61
C SER A 61 15.76 2.82 -4.43
N CYS A 62 16.47 2.67 -5.54
CA CYS A 62 17.87 2.26 -5.60
C CYS A 62 18.70 3.39 -6.22
N PRO A 63 20.05 3.37 -6.09
CA PRO A 63 20.90 4.45 -6.61
C PRO A 63 20.75 4.75 -8.12
N THR A 64 20.32 3.77 -8.92
CA THR A 64 20.25 3.89 -10.39
C THR A 64 18.88 3.56 -10.98
N PHE A 65 17.93 3.04 -10.19
CA PHE A 65 16.59 2.71 -10.65
C PHE A 65 15.61 2.72 -9.48
N GLY A 66 14.32 2.73 -9.78
CA GLY A 66 13.27 2.52 -8.79
C GLY A 66 12.24 1.54 -9.33
N VAL A 67 11.53 0.88 -8.43
CA VAL A 67 10.44 -0.04 -8.77
C VAL A 67 9.23 0.36 -7.95
N ARG A 68 8.12 0.65 -8.63
CA ARG A 68 6.84 0.97 -8.01
C ARG A 68 5.79 0.00 -8.53
N TRP A 69 4.95 -0.48 -7.62
CA TRP A 69 3.69 -1.12 -7.96
C TRP A 69 2.61 -0.59 -7.04
N GLU A 70 1.42 -0.47 -7.61
CA GLU A 70 0.27 0.14 -6.97
C GLU A 70 -0.98 -0.65 -7.33
N LYS A 71 -1.84 -0.89 -6.33
CA LYS A 71 -3.07 -1.64 -6.52
C LYS A 71 -4.22 -1.00 -5.75
N GLY A 72 -5.30 -0.70 -6.47
CA GLY A 72 -6.53 -0.22 -5.87
C GLY A 72 -7.17 -1.31 -5.03
N ILE A 73 -7.48 -0.98 -3.78
CA ILE A 73 -8.19 -1.87 -2.86
C ILE A 73 -9.35 -1.14 -2.19
N VAL A 74 -10.38 -1.90 -1.84
CA VAL A 74 -11.45 -1.43 -0.95
C VAL A 74 -11.49 -2.31 0.29
N VAL A 75 -11.53 -1.68 1.47
CA VAL A 75 -11.65 -2.41 2.74
C VAL A 75 -13.05 -3.03 2.84
N THR A 76 -13.10 -4.30 3.25
CA THR A 76 -14.34 -5.04 3.51
C THR A 76 -14.47 -5.34 5.01
N GLU A 77 -15.56 -5.97 5.43
CA GLU A 77 -15.75 -6.35 6.83
C GLU A 77 -14.71 -7.38 7.32
N SER A 78 -14.18 -8.21 6.43
CA SER A 78 -13.27 -9.32 6.75
C SER A 78 -11.88 -9.20 6.11
N GLY A 79 -11.61 -8.13 5.36
CA GLY A 79 -10.34 -7.95 4.65
C GLY A 79 -10.36 -6.78 3.67
N CYS A 80 -9.95 -7.04 2.43
CA CYS A 80 -10.03 -6.09 1.34
C CYS A 80 -10.26 -6.80 0.01
N ASP A 81 -10.98 -6.13 -0.90
CA ASP A 81 -11.13 -6.55 -2.29
C ASP A 81 -10.18 -5.75 -3.19
N ILE A 82 -9.71 -6.40 -4.25
CA ILE A 82 -8.89 -5.80 -5.30
C ILE A 82 -9.80 -5.17 -6.36
N LEU A 83 -9.53 -3.92 -6.73
CA LEU A 83 -10.33 -3.17 -7.70
C LEU A 83 -9.90 -3.38 -9.17
N SER A 84 -8.80 -4.10 -9.39
CA SER A 84 -8.28 -4.48 -10.71
C SER A 84 -7.92 -5.98 -10.79
N PRO A 85 -8.91 -6.89 -10.58
CA PRO A 85 -8.64 -8.32 -10.49
C PRO A 85 -8.19 -8.95 -11.82
N GLU A 86 -8.32 -8.26 -12.94
CA GLU A 86 -7.97 -8.76 -14.29
C GLU A 86 -6.48 -8.61 -14.62
N ILE A 87 -5.72 -7.81 -13.87
CA ILE A 87 -4.28 -7.56 -14.14
C ILE A 87 -3.47 -8.87 -14.25
N PRO A 88 -3.64 -9.85 -13.35
CA PRO A 88 -2.97 -11.16 -13.47
C PRO A 88 -3.27 -11.92 -14.76
N GLU A 89 -4.41 -11.70 -15.40
CA GLU A 89 -4.77 -12.39 -16.64
C GLU A 89 -3.94 -11.89 -17.83
N VAL A 90 -3.57 -10.60 -17.82
CA VAL A 90 -2.82 -9.93 -18.89
C VAL A 90 -1.32 -9.81 -18.60
N CYS A 91 -0.94 -9.83 -17.31
CA CYS A 91 0.46 -9.82 -16.86
C CYS A 91 0.61 -10.74 -15.64
N PRO A 92 0.75 -12.06 -15.85
CA PRO A 92 0.83 -13.06 -14.78
C PRO A 92 2.01 -12.86 -13.81
N GLU A 93 3.03 -12.12 -14.23
CA GLU A 93 4.17 -11.76 -13.40
C GLU A 93 3.79 -10.80 -12.25
N LEU A 94 2.61 -10.18 -12.33
CA LEU A 94 2.06 -9.27 -11.31
C LEU A 94 1.11 -9.96 -10.33
N MET A 95 1.22 -11.28 -10.16
CA MET A 95 0.52 -12.05 -9.11
C MET A 95 1.15 -11.80 -7.73
N PHE A 96 0.90 -10.62 -7.17
CA PHE A 96 1.16 -10.28 -5.77
C PHE A 96 -0.14 -9.92 -5.04
#